data_AF-A0A8T5F3F0-F1
#
_entry.id   AF-A0A8T5F3F0-F1
#
_cell.length_a   1.000
_cell.length_b   1.000
_cell.length_c   1.000
_cell.angle_alpha   90.00
_cell.angle_beta   90.00
_cell.angle_gamma   90.00
#
_symmetry.space_group_name_H-M   'P 1'
#
loop_
_entity.id
_entity.type
_entity.pdbx_description
1 polymer ?
#
loop_
_entity_poly.entity_id
_entity_poly.type
_entity_poly.pdbx_seq_one_letter_code
_entity_poly.pdbx_strand_id
1 'polypeptide(L)'
;MNYSPKPNATHISKLMNLSFEEFKSLVHQRLVILDRRFMRERLINLDQITADQYNSFKIVSLTSNQSYLYLESEIKLSFTDIWNNSNKNNSLEVLHSNNISKNDKLLFVCLSGWRSHLIAYKLYNEGYSSYYTTLLDHIVVSS
;
A
#
# COMPACT_ATOMS: atom_id res chain seq x y z
N MET A 1 12.44 31.62 18.81
CA MET A 1 11.78 30.48 18.14
C MET A 1 12.23 29.21 18.83
N ASN A 2 11.39 28.60 19.67
CA ASN A 2 11.69 27.30 20.26
C ASN A 2 11.48 26.23 19.21
N TYR A 3 12.57 25.78 18.57
CA TYR A 3 12.57 24.55 17.80
C TYR A 3 12.44 23.40 18.81
N SER A 4 11.21 22.96 19.09
CA SER A 4 11.01 21.61 19.60
C SER A 4 11.64 20.66 18.57
N PRO A 5 12.53 19.73 18.98
CA PRO A 5 13.09 18.78 18.05
C PRO A 5 11.93 18.05 17.38
N LYS A 6 11.90 18.04 16.04
CA LYS A 6 10.96 17.19 15.30
C LYS A 6 11.12 15.79 15.89
N PRO A 7 10.02 15.10 16.26
CA PRO A 7 10.16 13.77 16.85
C PRO A 7 10.93 12.90 15.87
N ASN A 8 11.80 12.02 16.38
CA ASN A 8 12.71 11.20 15.58
C ASN A 8 11.91 10.46 14.49
N ALA A 9 11.89 11.00 13.28
CA ALA A 9 11.11 10.45 12.20
C ALA A 9 11.73 9.11 11.75
N THR A 10 10.87 8.12 11.55
CA THR A 10 11.27 6.75 11.20
C THR A 10 11.14 6.55 9.70
N HIS A 11 12.21 6.08 9.08
CA HIS A 11 12.22 5.73 7.66
C HIS A 11 11.39 4.46 7.41
N ILE A 12 10.66 4.39 6.30
CA ILE A 12 9.77 3.27 5.96
C ILE A 12 10.44 1.89 6.05
N SER A 13 11.71 1.79 5.66
CA SER A 13 12.50 0.56 5.77
C SER A 13 12.62 0.03 7.21
N LYS A 14 12.59 0.91 8.20
CA LYS A 14 12.64 0.56 9.63
C LYS A 14 11.25 0.22 10.19
N LEU A 15 10.17 0.59 9.50
CA LEU A 15 8.79 0.30 9.93
C LEU A 15 8.40 -1.17 9.73
N MET A 16 9.10 -1.89 8.86
CA MET A 16 8.76 -3.27 8.48
C MET A 16 8.79 -4.27 9.64
N ASN A 17 9.36 -3.90 10.79
CA ASN A 17 9.45 -4.75 11.98
C ASN A 17 8.49 -4.32 13.11
N LEU A 18 7.71 -3.26 12.92
CA LEU A 18 6.78 -2.77 13.93
C LEU A 18 5.47 -3.55 13.89
N SER A 19 4.83 -3.70 15.05
CA SER A 19 3.42 -4.10 15.13
C SER A 19 2.52 -3.03 14.48
N PHE A 20 1.29 -3.40 14.14
CA PHE A 20 0.33 -2.44 13.58
C PHE A 20 0.06 -1.27 14.53
N GLU A 21 -0.03 -1.51 15.85
CA GLU A 21 -0.29 -0.43 16.82
C GLU A 21 0.90 0.51 16.99
N GLU A 22 2.15 0.01 17.02
CA GLU A 22 3.35 0.86 17.02
C GLU A 22 3.43 1.71 15.75
N PHE A 23 3.18 1.09 14.60
CA PHE A 23 3.12 1.77 13.32
C PHE A 23 2.04 2.86 13.28
N LYS A 24 0.82 2.52 13.71
CA LYS A 24 -0.33 3.43 13.76
C LYS A 24 -0.03 4.67 14.62
N SER A 25 0.65 4.48 15.75
CA SER A 25 1.11 5.57 16.62
C SER A 25 2.05 6.53 15.88
N LEU A 26 3.04 6.01 15.14
CA LEU A 26 3.99 6.84 14.38
C LEU A 26 3.33 7.58 13.20
N VAL A 27 2.40 6.94 12.49
CA VAL A 27 1.65 7.60 11.40
C VAL A 27 0.77 8.72 11.94
N HIS A 28 0.06 8.49 13.04
CA HIS A 28 -0.78 9.52 13.66
C HIS A 28 0.04 10.76 14.06
N GLN A 29 1.27 10.55 14.52
CA GLN A 29 2.20 11.61 14.86
C GLN A 29 2.94 12.21 13.63
N ARG A 30 2.64 11.74 12.41
CA ARG A 30 3.29 12.15 11.14
C ARG A 30 4.80 11.93 11.14
N LEU A 31 5.26 10.85 11.75
CA LEU A 31 6.69 10.53 11.92
C LEU A 31 7.22 9.53 10.89
N VAL A 32 6.52 9.33 9.79
CA VAL A 32 6.93 8.37 8.75
C VAL A 32 7.56 9.11 7.57
N ILE A 33 8.80 8.75 7.25
CA ILE A 33 9.47 9.18 6.02
C ILE A 33 9.33 8.06 4.98
N LEU A 34 8.61 8.34 3.90
CA LEU A 34 8.46 7.44 2.76
C LEU A 34 9.71 7.44 1.89
N ASP A 35 10.01 6.29 1.28
CA ASP A 35 11.13 6.13 0.37
C ASP A 35 10.80 6.81 -0.97
N ARG A 36 11.42 7.97 -1.21
CA ARG A 36 11.19 8.78 -2.42
C ARG A 36 11.51 8.05 -3.72
N ARG A 37 12.51 7.17 -3.71
CA ARG A 37 12.89 6.42 -4.91
C ARG A 37 11.80 5.41 -5.25
N PHE A 38 11.36 4.64 -4.26
CA PHE A 38 10.23 3.73 -4.42
C PHE A 38 8.97 4.49 -4.85
N MET A 39 8.70 5.66 -4.24
CA MET A 39 7.56 6.48 -4.62
C MET A 39 7.56 6.82 -6.11
N ARG A 40 8.71 7.22 -6.64
CA ARG A 40 8.83 7.62 -8.04
C ARG A 40 8.78 6.43 -9.00
N GLU A 41 9.41 5.31 -8.65
CA GLU A 41 9.58 4.17 -9.55
C GLU A 41 8.38 3.21 -9.57
N ARG A 42 7.55 3.23 -8.52
CA ARG A 42 6.47 2.25 -8.33
C ARG A 42 5.07 2.85 -8.23
N LEU A 43 4.96 4.18 -8.25
CA LEU A 43 3.68 4.86 -8.42
C LEU A 43 3.17 4.66 -9.86
N ILE A 44 1.94 4.21 -9.99
CA ILE A 44 1.22 4.15 -11.25
C ILE A 44 0.15 5.25 -11.22
N ASN A 45 0.25 6.20 -12.16
CA ASN A 45 -0.82 7.14 -12.42
C ASN A 45 -1.81 6.48 -13.39
N LEU A 46 -3.06 6.27 -12.96
CA LEU A 46 -4.05 5.57 -13.79
C LEU A 46 -4.40 6.35 -15.06
N ASP A 47 -4.25 7.68 -15.07
CA ASP A 47 -4.51 8.53 -16.24
C ASP A 47 -3.41 8.41 -17.32
N GLN A 48 -2.27 7.79 -17.00
CA GLN A 48 -1.09 7.71 -17.87
C GLN A 48 -0.84 6.32 -18.44
N ILE A 49 -1.69 5.34 -18.11
CA ILE A 49 -1.54 3.96 -18.58
C ILE A 49 -2.68 3.57 -19.52
N THR A 50 -2.40 2.67 -20.46
CA THR A 50 -3.41 2.10 -21.35
C THR A 50 -4.27 1.05 -20.64
N ALA A 51 -5.42 0.70 -21.22
CA ALA A 51 -6.24 -0.41 -20.74
C ALA A 51 -5.47 -1.74 -20.69
N ASP A 52 -4.63 -2.04 -21.68
CA ASP A 52 -3.81 -3.26 -21.68
C ASP A 52 -2.78 -3.27 -20.56
N GLN A 53 -2.15 -2.11 -20.30
CA GLN A 53 -1.24 -1.96 -19.17
C GLN A 53 -1.98 -2.13 -17.84
N TYR A 54 -3.17 -1.56 -17.71
CA TYR A 54 -4.03 -1.72 -16.53
C TYR A 54 -4.41 -3.20 -16.32
N ASN A 55 -4.87 -3.88 -17.37
CA ASN A 55 -5.27 -5.29 -17.34
C ASN A 55 -4.11 -6.26 -17.10
N SER A 56 -2.86 -5.82 -17.28
CA SER A 56 -1.67 -6.61 -16.91
C SER A 56 -1.48 -6.74 -15.40
N PHE A 57 -2.18 -5.94 -14.60
CA PHE A 57 -2.09 -5.98 -13.14
C PHE A 57 -3.19 -6.86 -12.53
N LYS A 58 -2.81 -7.59 -11.48
CA LYS A 58 -3.75 -8.09 -10.48
C LYS A 58 -3.99 -6.97 -9.47
N ILE A 59 -5.21 -6.43 -9.49
CA ILE A 59 -5.57 -5.27 -8.69
C ILE A 59 -5.93 -5.70 -7.26
N VAL A 60 -5.29 -5.05 -6.28
CA VAL A 60 -5.49 -5.35 -4.86
C VAL A 60 -5.96 -4.11 -4.13
N SER A 61 -7.21 -4.12 -3.70
CA SER A 61 -7.87 -3.04 -2.99
C SER A 61 -7.69 -3.21 -1.49
N LEU A 62 -7.02 -2.23 -0.86
CA LEU A 62 -6.76 -2.22 0.57
C LEU A 62 -7.89 -1.49 1.29
N THR A 63 -8.93 -2.24 1.63
CA THR A 63 -10.11 -1.69 2.28
C THR A 63 -9.85 -1.43 3.77
N SER A 64 -10.49 -0.38 4.30
CA SER A 64 -10.56 -0.09 5.74
C SER A 64 -12.00 -0.11 6.24
N ASN A 65 -12.84 -1.02 5.73
CA ASN A 65 -14.30 -1.13 6.00
C ASN A 65 -15.23 -0.30 5.09
N GLN A 66 -14.73 0.39 4.07
CA GLN A 66 -15.55 1.01 3.03
C GLN A 66 -15.10 0.51 1.66
N SER A 67 -16.05 -0.03 0.88
CA SER A 67 -15.82 -0.38 -0.52
C SER A 67 -15.74 0.92 -1.30
N TYR A 68 -14.56 1.25 -1.83
CA TYR A 68 -14.48 2.21 -2.91
C TYR A 68 -14.97 1.47 -4.15
N LEU A 69 -16.16 1.84 -4.63
CA LEU A 69 -16.71 1.33 -5.88
C LEU A 69 -15.70 1.52 -7.02
N TYR A 70 -15.82 0.69 -8.07
CA TYR A 70 -15.34 0.88 -9.45
C TYR A 70 -14.25 -0.03 -10.03
N LEU A 71 -13.94 -1.21 -9.48
CA LEU A 71 -13.04 -2.16 -10.18
C LEU A 71 -13.68 -3.56 -10.21
N GLU A 72 -14.19 -3.98 -11.39
CA GLU A 72 -14.91 -5.25 -11.58
C GLU A 72 -14.07 -6.51 -11.28
N SER A 73 -12.75 -6.37 -11.17
CA SER A 73 -11.79 -7.47 -11.00
C SER A 73 -10.78 -7.27 -9.85
N GLU A 74 -11.18 -6.58 -8.78
CA GLU A 74 -10.29 -6.37 -7.62
C GLU A 74 -10.32 -7.51 -6.60
N ILE A 75 -9.15 -7.83 -6.06
CA ILE A 75 -8.99 -8.62 -4.84
C ILE A 75 -9.08 -7.66 -3.66
N LYS A 76 -10.06 -7.86 -2.77
CA LYS A 76 -10.22 -7.04 -1.57
C LYS A 76 -9.45 -7.66 -0.41
N LEU A 77 -8.45 -6.94 0.10
CA LEU A 77 -7.69 -7.36 1.28
C LEU A 77 -7.76 -6.31 2.38
N SER A 78 -7.70 -6.76 3.62
CA SER A 78 -7.52 -5.88 4.77
C SER A 78 -6.06 -5.44 4.88
N PHE A 79 -5.83 -4.14 5.07
CA PHE A 79 -4.49 -3.62 5.33
C PHE A 79 -3.83 -4.29 6.55
N THR A 80 -4.59 -4.49 7.63
CA THR A 80 -4.06 -5.04 8.88
C THR A 80 -3.60 -6.49 8.73
N ASP A 81 -4.27 -7.26 7.88
CA ASP A 81 -4.00 -8.70 7.75
C ASP A 81 -2.68 -8.94 7.00
N ILE A 82 -2.39 -8.09 6.01
CA ILE A 82 -1.11 -8.10 5.29
C ILE A 82 -0.01 -7.44 6.13
N TRP A 83 -0.33 -6.36 6.85
CA TRP A 83 0.65 -5.62 7.64
C TRP A 83 1.13 -6.39 8.87
N ASN A 84 0.24 -7.13 9.54
CA ASN A 84 0.52 -7.77 10.82
C ASN A 84 1.78 -8.64 10.77
N ASN A 85 2.79 -8.18 11.52
CA ASN A 85 4.11 -8.81 11.63
C ASN A 85 4.21 -9.84 12.76
N SER A 86 3.14 -10.03 13.54
CA SER A 86 3.10 -10.97 14.67
C SER A 86 3.32 -12.43 14.24
N ASN A 87 3.03 -12.76 12.98
CA ASN A 87 3.43 -14.02 12.35
C ASN A 87 3.78 -13.75 10.89
N LYS A 88 5.06 -13.87 10.51
CA LYS A 88 5.51 -13.76 9.10
C LYS A 88 4.67 -14.63 8.14
N ASN A 89 4.18 -15.78 8.62
CA ASN A 89 3.36 -16.72 7.84
C ASN A 89 1.98 -16.16 7.49
N ASN A 90 1.40 -15.27 8.31
CA ASN A 90 0.03 -14.80 8.12
C ASN A 90 -0.13 -13.99 6.82
N SER A 91 0.86 -13.16 6.49
CA SER A 91 0.82 -12.37 5.25
C SER A 91 0.88 -13.24 4.00
N LEU A 92 1.71 -14.29 3.99
CA LEU A 92 1.80 -15.23 2.88
C LEU A 92 0.53 -16.07 2.73
N GLU A 93 -0.06 -16.52 3.84
CA GLU A 93 -1.33 -17.25 3.85
C GLU A 93 -2.47 -16.39 3.28
N VAL A 94 -2.55 -15.10 3.65
CA VAL A 94 -3.52 -14.16 3.09
C VAL A 94 -3.31 -13.97 1.59
N LEU A 95 -2.08 -13.85 1.11
CA LEU A 95 -1.80 -13.73 -0.32
C LEU A 95 -2.16 -15.02 -1.08
N HIS A 96 -1.73 -16.17 -0.58
CA HIS A 96 -1.96 -17.47 -1.23
C HIS A 96 -3.45 -17.84 -1.27
N SER A 97 -4.19 -17.59 -0.21
CA SER A 97 -5.65 -17.80 -0.17
C SER A 97 -6.42 -16.94 -1.19
N ASN A 98 -5.80 -15.84 -1.64
CA ASN A 98 -6.33 -14.96 -2.68
C ASN A 98 -5.67 -15.21 -4.05
N ASN A 99 -5.01 -16.35 -4.24
CA ASN A 99 -4.29 -16.70 -5.46
C ASN A 99 -3.25 -15.66 -5.90
N ILE A 100 -2.61 -14.96 -4.95
CA ILE A 100 -1.52 -14.03 -5.22
C ILE A 100 -0.18 -14.75 -5.07
N SER A 101 0.63 -14.68 -6.11
CA SER A 101 1.97 -15.26 -6.21
C SER A 101 3.01 -14.20 -6.56
N LYS A 102 4.29 -14.53 -6.42
CA LYS A 102 5.40 -13.61 -6.79
C LYS A 102 5.50 -13.33 -8.30
N ASN A 103 4.86 -14.15 -9.13
CA ASN A 103 4.82 -13.95 -10.59
C ASN A 103 3.76 -12.92 -11.00
N ASP A 104 2.84 -12.58 -10.09
CA ASP A 104 1.82 -11.57 -10.36
C ASP A 104 2.42 -10.16 -10.38
N LYS A 105 1.92 -9.33 -11.29
CA LYS A 105 2.16 -7.90 -11.27
C LYS A 105 1.06 -7.26 -10.43
N LEU A 106 1.37 -6.84 -9.21
CA LEU A 106 0.38 -6.38 -8.23
C LEU A 106 0.25 -4.86 -8.27
N LEU A 107 -0.98 -4.35 -8.36
CA LEU A 107 -1.27 -2.93 -8.18
C LEU A 107 -2.13 -2.74 -6.94
N PHE A 108 -1.54 -2.15 -5.90
CA PHE A 108 -2.23 -1.83 -4.66
C PHE A 108 -2.98 -0.50 -4.79
N VAL A 109 -4.25 -0.51 -4.40
CA VAL A 109 -5.16 0.63 -4.54
C VAL A 109 -5.79 0.95 -3.19
N CYS A 110 -5.81 2.23 -2.84
CA CYS A 110 -6.53 2.75 -1.69
C CYS A 110 -6.79 4.24 -1.92
N LEU A 111 -7.75 4.81 -1.19
CA LEU A 111 -8.16 6.21 -1.35
C LEU A 111 -6.96 7.16 -1.44
N SER A 112 -6.18 7.27 -0.35
CA SER A 112 -5.13 8.27 -0.18
C SER A 112 -3.71 7.80 -0.52
N GLY A 113 -3.59 6.62 -1.15
CA GLY A 113 -2.31 6.05 -1.60
C GLY A 113 -1.35 5.55 -0.50
N TRP A 114 -1.42 6.05 0.74
CA TRP A 114 -0.41 5.74 1.77
C TRP A 114 -0.40 4.25 2.18
N ARG A 115 -1.57 3.61 2.32
CA ARG A 115 -1.68 2.17 2.62
C ARG A 115 -1.11 1.34 1.47
N SER A 116 -1.49 1.70 0.26
CA SER A 116 -1.00 1.06 -0.96
C SER A 116 0.50 1.14 -1.08
N HIS A 117 1.07 2.33 -0.84
CA HIS A 117 2.50 2.54 -0.84
C HIS A 117 3.20 1.59 0.14
N LEU A 118 2.71 1.50 1.38
CA LEU A 118 3.34 0.70 2.43
C LEU A 118 3.30 -0.80 2.13
N ILE A 119 2.15 -1.32 1.70
CA ILE A 119 2.04 -2.75 1.36
C ILE A 119 2.85 -3.06 0.11
N ALA A 120 2.81 -2.19 -0.90
CA ALA A 120 3.63 -2.37 -2.09
C ALA A 120 5.12 -2.37 -1.72
N TYR A 121 5.57 -1.47 -0.86
CA TYR A 121 6.95 -1.42 -0.38
C TYR A 121 7.35 -2.68 0.39
N LYS A 122 6.49 -3.16 1.30
CA LYS A 122 6.71 -4.39 2.05
C LYS A 122 6.90 -5.58 1.11
N LEU A 123 5.95 -5.82 0.21
CA LEU A 123 5.99 -6.96 -0.70
C LEU A 123 7.09 -6.85 -1.75
N TYR A 124 7.47 -5.63 -2.14
CA TYR A 124 8.62 -5.41 -3.02
C TYR A 124 9.90 -5.93 -2.38
N ASN A 125 10.11 -5.66 -1.08
CA ASN A 125 11.26 -6.18 -0.34
C ASN A 125 11.20 -7.70 -0.13
N GLU A 126 10.01 -8.30 -0.23
CA GLU A 126 9.80 -9.75 -0.18
C GLU A 126 9.91 -10.42 -1.58
N GLY A 127 10.16 -9.63 -2.63
CA GLY A 127 10.40 -10.09 -4.00
C GLY A 127 9.17 -10.15 -4.90
N TYR A 128 8.07 -9.49 -4.53
CA TYR A 128 6.91 -9.33 -5.42
C TYR A 128 7.09 -8.17 -6.40
N SER A 129 6.50 -8.28 -7.58
CA SER A 129 6.38 -7.17 -8.54
C SER A 129 5.21 -6.26 -8.15
N SER A 130 5.43 -5.44 -7.12
CA SER A 130 4.39 -4.62 -6.48
C SER A 130 4.49 -3.13 -6.83
N TYR A 131 3.33 -2.55 -7.12
CA TYR A 131 3.11 -1.17 -7.50
C TYR A 131 1.98 -0.58 -6.66
N TYR A 132 1.85 0.73 -6.64
CA TYR A 132 0.77 1.37 -5.90
C TYR A 132 0.19 2.55 -6.67
N THR A 133 -1.05 2.87 -6.35
CA THR A 133 -1.73 4.07 -6.82
C THR A 133 -2.64 4.65 -5.73
N THR A 134 -3.18 5.82 -6.01
CA THR A 134 -4.11 6.58 -5.17
C THR A 134 -5.41 6.75 -5.96
N LEU A 135 -6.55 6.70 -5.29
CA LEU A 135 -7.83 7.02 -5.92
C LEU A 135 -8.25 8.48 -5.70
N LEU A 136 -7.56 9.23 -4.84
CA LEU A 136 -7.89 10.64 -4.57
C LEU A 136 -8.00 11.49 -5.84
N ASP A 137 -7.14 11.24 -6.83
CA ASP A 137 -7.14 11.99 -8.09
C ASP A 137 -8.24 11.52 -9.06
N HIS A 138 -8.82 10.33 -8.83
CA HIS A 138 -9.82 9.69 -9.69
C HIS A 138 -11.24 9.70 -9.09
N ILE A 139 -11.41 10.17 -7.85
CA ILE A 139 -12.73 10.53 -7.33
C ILE A 139 -13.11 11.86 -7.97
N VAL A 140 -13.65 11.77 -9.18
CA VAL A 140 -14.56 12.79 -9.67
C VAL A 140 -15.70 12.82 -8.66
N VAL A 141 -15.79 13.91 -7.90
CA VAL A 141 -16.98 14.20 -7.10
C VAL A 141 -18.14 14.19 -8.07
N SER A 142 -18.93 13.13 -8.05
CA SER A 142 -20.25 13.13 -8.67
C SER A 142 -21.04 14.15 -7.84
N SER A 143 -21.07 15.39 -8.35
CA SER A 143 -21.82 16.51 -7.81
C SER A 143 -23.30 16.20 -7.69
#